data_AF-A0A0G0F501-F1
#
_entry.id   AF-A0A0G0F501-F1
#
_cell.length_a   1.000
_cell.length_b   1.000
_cell.length_c   1.000
_cell.angle_alpha   90.00
_cell.angle_beta   90.00
_cell.angle_gamma   90.00
#
_symmetry.space_group_name_H-M   'P 1'
#
loop_
_entity.id
_entity.type
_entity.pdbx_description
1 polymer ?
#
loop_
_entity_poly.entity_id
_entity_poly.type
_entity_poly.pdbx_seq_one_letter_code
_entity_poly.pdbx_strand_id
1 'polypeptide(L)'
;MNNNVFEEIKRINEYQSEYWSSRDLAKVLGYSSYDKFLNVINKAKEACENSGQVIHNHFSHMDEMVEIGSGAKRAIDTVYLSRYACYLIIQNSDPSKEVVALGQTYFAIQTRRQEKSDQLIEDNKRLHLRSEIKTHNTSLAEAAENAGVSNYGKFQNYGYRGLYGGAGRK
;
A
#
# COMPACT_ATOMS: atom_id res chain seq x y z
N MET A 1 -19.86 3.47 -12.34
CA MET A 1 -18.79 4.37 -11.88
C MET A 1 -19.07 4.64 -10.42
N ASN A 2 -18.34 4.00 -9.50
CA ASN A 2 -18.49 4.30 -8.07
C ASN A 2 -17.86 5.66 -7.84
N ASN A 3 -18.69 6.70 -7.76
CA ASN A 3 -18.27 7.99 -7.24
C ASN A 3 -17.86 7.79 -5.79
N ASN A 4 -16.55 7.70 -5.57
CA ASN A 4 -15.97 7.65 -4.26
C ASN A 4 -15.94 9.09 -3.74
N VAL A 5 -16.81 9.41 -2.77
CA VAL A 5 -16.88 10.75 -2.14
C VAL A 5 -15.49 11.24 -1.69
N PHE A 6 -14.59 10.32 -1.32
CA PHE A 6 -13.21 10.63 -1.02
C PHE A 6 -12.43 11.22 -2.21
N GLU A 7 -12.61 10.67 -3.41
CA GLU A 7 -11.98 11.18 -4.62
C GLU A 7 -12.62 12.50 -5.10
N GLU A 8 -13.90 12.74 -4.77
CA GLU A 8 -14.59 13.98 -5.14
C GLU A 8 -14.04 15.19 -4.38
N ILE A 9 -13.64 15.02 -3.12
CA ILE A 9 -13.05 16.09 -2.30
C ILE A 9 -11.52 16.18 -2.44
N LYS A 10 -10.92 15.41 -3.34
CA LYS A 10 -9.49 15.48 -3.63
C LYS A 10 -9.16 16.81 -4.31
N ARG A 11 -8.08 17.43 -3.86
CA ARG A 11 -7.51 18.63 -4.47
C ARG A 11 -6.10 18.33 -4.96
N ILE A 12 -5.62 19.12 -5.91
CA ILE A 12 -4.27 19.01 -6.46
C ILE A 12 -3.59 20.36 -6.25
N ASN A 13 -2.36 20.34 -5.74
CA ASN A 13 -1.58 21.56 -5.53
C ASN A 13 -0.76 21.95 -6.78
N GLU A 14 -0.02 23.04 -6.70
CA GLU A 14 0.84 23.54 -7.79
C GLU A 14 1.93 22.55 -8.25
N TYR A 15 2.29 21.58 -7.39
CA TYR A 15 3.27 20.52 -7.67
C TYR A 15 2.62 19.23 -8.17
N GLN A 16 1.37 19.27 -8.64
CA GLN A 16 0.59 18.10 -9.05
C GLN A 16 0.43 17.01 -7.97
N SER A 17 0.64 17.36 -6.70
CA SER A 17 0.45 16.45 -5.58
C SER A 17 -0.97 16.57 -5.05
N GLU A 18 -1.58 15.42 -4.78
CA GLU A 18 -2.93 15.35 -4.22
C GLU A 18 -2.95 15.65 -2.71
N TYR A 19 -3.99 16.33 -2.26
CA TYR A 19 -4.24 16.62 -0.85
C TYR A 19 -5.73 16.76 -0.56
N TRP A 20 -6.09 16.70 0.72
CA TRP A 20 -7.44 16.85 1.22
C TRP A 20 -7.50 17.89 2.34
N SER A 21 -8.57 18.69 2.37
CA SER A 21 -8.86 19.56 3.51
C SER A 21 -9.47 18.72 4.64
N SER A 22 -8.94 18.85 5.86
CA SER A 22 -9.52 18.23 7.05
C SER A 22 -10.96 18.68 7.30
N ARG A 23 -11.32 19.90 6.87
CA ARG A 23 -12.67 20.46 7.03
C ARG A 23 -13.67 19.73 6.14
N ASP A 24 -13.29 19.44 4.90
CA ASP A 24 -14.13 18.68 3.97
C ASP A 24 -14.22 17.21 4.38
N LEU A 25 -13.08 16.63 4.78
CA LEU A 25 -13.05 15.25 5.26
C LEU A 25 -13.92 15.04 6.50
N ALA A 26 -13.93 15.99 7.44
CA ALA A 26 -14.81 15.94 8.63
C ALA A 26 -16.30 15.86 8.24
N LYS A 27 -16.72 16.65 7.25
CA LYS A 27 -18.11 16.67 6.75
C LYS A 27 -18.46 15.35 6.07
N VAL A 28 -17.60 14.87 5.18
CA VAL A 28 -17.79 13.60 4.47
C VAL A 28 -17.91 12.43 5.44
N LEU A 29 -17.10 12.42 6.50
CA LEU A 29 -17.14 11.38 7.52
C LEU A 29 -18.27 11.57 8.55
N GLY A 30 -19.11 12.61 8.44
CA GLY A 30 -20.28 12.80 9.29
C GLY A 30 -19.98 13.35 10.69
N TYR A 31 -18.89 14.11 10.86
CA TYR A 31 -18.60 14.77 12.13
C TYR A 31 -19.34 16.12 12.21
N SER A 32 -20.20 16.26 13.21
CA SER A 32 -20.97 17.49 13.47
C SER A 32 -20.15 18.62 14.11
N SER A 33 -19.02 18.29 14.74
CA SER A 33 -18.11 19.24 15.36
C SER A 33 -16.68 18.93 14.93
N TYR A 34 -15.97 19.96 14.48
CA TYR A 34 -14.58 19.84 14.07
C TYR A 34 -13.65 19.52 15.24
N ASP A 35 -13.95 19.98 16.45
CA ASP A 35 -13.14 19.66 17.64
C ASP A 35 -13.13 18.15 17.93
N LYS A 36 -14.27 17.48 17.73
CA LYS A 36 -14.34 16.01 17.80
C LYS A 36 -13.49 15.35 16.72
N PHE A 37 -13.42 15.96 15.54
CA PHE A 37 -12.60 15.48 14.44
C PHE A 37 -11.10 15.71 14.67
N LEU A 38 -10.71 16.80 15.33
CA LEU A 38 -9.32 17.05 15.73
C LEU A 38 -8.79 15.95 16.64
N ASN A 39 -9.62 15.41 17.54
CA ASN A 39 -9.22 14.25 18.36
C ASN A 39 -8.88 13.02 17.51
N VAL A 40 -9.60 12.80 16.41
CA VAL A 40 -9.32 11.71 15.46
C VAL A 40 -8.03 11.98 14.68
N ILE A 41 -7.81 13.22 14.25
CA ILE A 41 -6.56 13.63 13.61
C ILE A 41 -5.37 13.38 14.53
N ASN A 42 -5.49 13.71 15.82
CA ASN A 42 -4.42 13.48 16.79
C ASN A 42 -4.09 11.99 16.96
N LYS A 43 -5.10 11.12 17.03
CA LYS A 43 -4.89 9.66 17.02
C LYS A 43 -4.23 9.18 15.73
N ALA A 44 -4.62 9.74 14.58
CA ALA A 44 -4.01 9.41 13.30
C ALA A 44 -2.55 9.87 13.20
N LYS A 45 -2.20 11.02 13.80
CA LYS A 45 -0.81 11.49 13.92
C LYS A 45 0.03 10.56 14.79
N GLU A 46 -0.51 10.12 15.93
CA GLU A 46 0.13 9.14 16.80
C GLU A 46 0.38 7.81 16.06
N ALA A 47 -0.61 7.30 15.32
CA ALA A 47 -0.46 6.10 14.50
C ALA A 47 0.59 6.27 13.38
N CYS A 48 0.64 7.45 12.76
CA CYS A 48 1.65 7.81 11.76
C CYS A 48 3.07 7.76 12.35
N GLU A 49 3.29 8.41 13.48
CA GLU A 49 4.59 8.44 14.17
C GLU A 49 5.01 7.04 14.62
N ASN A 50 4.11 6.28 15.24
CA ASN A 50 4.38 4.91 15.68
C ASN A 50 4.67 3.96 14.51
N SER A 51 4.22 4.29 13.30
CA SER A 51 4.55 3.56 12.07
C SER A 51 5.88 3.99 11.43
N GLY A 52 6.66 4.85 12.10
CA GLY A 52 7.93 5.40 11.62
C GLY A 52 7.78 6.45 10.52
N GLN A 53 6.57 6.97 10.28
CA GLN A 53 6.32 8.01 9.29
C GLN A 53 6.44 9.40 9.90
N VAL A 54 6.92 10.34 9.09
CA VAL A 54 7.14 11.72 9.50
C VAL A 54 5.83 12.50 9.43
N ILE A 55 5.29 12.93 10.57
CA ILE A 55 3.96 13.58 10.66
C ILE A 55 3.81 14.75 9.68
N HIS A 56 4.81 15.62 9.56
CA HIS A 56 4.72 16.83 8.73
C HIS A 56 4.63 16.54 7.22
N ASN A 57 5.02 15.34 6.76
CA ASN A 57 4.81 14.92 5.37
C ASN A 57 3.34 14.60 5.07
N HIS A 58 2.54 14.38 6.10
CA HIS A 58 1.18 13.86 5.97
C HIS A 58 0.10 14.78 6.52
N PHE A 59 0.44 15.61 7.51
CA PHE A 59 -0.47 16.53 8.20
C PHE A 59 0.15 17.94 8.24
N SER A 60 -0.23 18.80 7.30
CA SER A 60 0.26 20.18 7.21
C SER A 60 -0.80 21.17 7.72
N HIS A 61 -0.46 22.00 8.70
CA HIS A 61 -1.40 22.98 9.27
C HIS A 61 -1.39 24.26 8.42
N MET A 62 -2.58 24.72 8.01
CA MET A 62 -2.78 25.82 7.08
C MET A 62 -4.03 26.62 7.47
N ASP A 63 -4.01 27.93 7.27
CA ASP A 63 -5.21 28.75 7.39
C ASP A 63 -5.95 28.77 6.05
N GLU A 64 -7.12 28.12 5.99
CA GLU A 64 -7.94 28.11 4.77
C GLU A 64 -8.95 29.26 4.81
N MET A 65 -9.02 30.05 3.73
CA MET A 65 -10.01 31.12 3.60
C MET A 65 -11.33 30.57 3.08
N VAL A 66 -12.38 30.61 3.90
CA VAL A 66 -13.73 30.20 3.52
C VAL A 66 -14.67 31.39 3.42
N GLU A 67 -15.56 31.38 2.43
CA GLU A 67 -16.65 32.36 2.34
C GLU A 67 -17.68 32.12 3.44
N ILE A 68 -18.08 33.21 4.09
CA ILE A 68 -19.20 33.23 5.02
C ILE A 68 -20.43 33.82 4.34
N GLY A 69 -21.63 33.55 4.89
CA GLY A 69 -22.92 33.90 4.27
C GLY A 69 -23.14 35.39 3.96
N SER A 70 -22.25 36.29 4.39
CA SER A 70 -22.24 37.72 4.04
C SER A 70 -21.32 38.09 2.86
N GLY A 71 -20.66 37.11 2.22
CA GLY A 71 -19.68 37.32 1.14
C GLY A 71 -18.28 37.71 1.62
N ALA A 72 -18.09 37.90 2.93
CA ALA A 72 -16.76 38.06 3.52
C ALA A 72 -16.02 36.70 3.58
N LYS A 73 -14.69 36.72 3.63
CA LYS A 73 -13.86 35.52 3.81
C LYS A 73 -13.26 35.50 5.22
N ARG A 74 -13.25 34.33 5.85
CA ARG A 74 -12.65 34.12 7.17
C ARG A 74 -11.61 33.00 7.09
N ALA A 75 -10.46 33.23 7.72
CA ALA A 75 -9.46 32.19 7.92
C ALA A 75 -9.97 31.18 8.96
N ILE A 76 -9.96 29.91 8.59
CA ILE A 76 -10.23 28.80 9.50
C ILE A 76 -9.01 27.89 9.55
N ASP A 77 -8.68 27.43 10.75
CA ASP A 77 -7.63 26.43 10.96
C ASP A 77 -7.99 25.16 10.18
N THR A 78 -7.14 24.76 9.24
CA THR A 78 -7.30 23.56 8.45
C THR A 78 -6.02 22.73 8.49
N VAL A 79 -6.15 21.42 8.43
CA VAL A 79 -5.02 20.53 8.18
C VAL A 79 -5.15 19.99 6.76
N TYR A 80 -4.14 20.21 5.94
CA TYR A 80 -3.99 19.54 4.66
C TYR A 80 -3.41 18.14 4.89
N LEU A 81 -4.11 17.17 4.32
CA LEU A 81 -3.90 15.76 4.55
C LEU A 81 -3.41 15.11 3.27
N SER A 82 -2.36 14.31 3.39
CA SER A 82 -2.00 13.35 2.34
C SER A 82 -3.05 12.22 2.27
N ARG A 83 -3.05 11.46 1.17
CA ARG A 83 -3.88 10.25 1.04
C ARG A 83 -3.65 9.28 2.20
N TYR A 84 -2.39 9.11 2.60
CA TYR A 84 -2.02 8.26 3.73
C TYR A 84 -2.62 8.75 5.06
N ALA A 85 -2.56 10.06 5.34
CA ALA A 85 -3.19 10.65 6.52
C ALA A 85 -4.70 10.41 6.54
N CYS A 86 -5.37 10.56 5.40
CA CYS A 86 -6.80 10.28 5.28
C CYS A 86 -7.13 8.82 5.63
N TYR A 87 -6.30 7.87 5.22
CA TYR A 87 -6.50 6.46 5.56
C TYR A 87 -6.36 6.20 7.06
N LEU A 88 -5.34 6.77 7.71
CA LEU A 88 -5.18 6.66 9.17
C LEU A 88 -6.35 7.33 9.91
N ILE A 89 -6.87 8.45 9.41
CA ILE A 89 -8.05 9.11 10.00
C ILE A 89 -9.27 8.19 9.92
N ILE A 90 -9.53 7.54 8.78
CA ILE A 90 -10.66 6.60 8.66
C ILE A 90 -10.47 5.41 9.60
N GLN A 91 -9.25 4.85 9.69
CA GLN A 91 -8.95 3.73 10.58
C GLN A 91 -9.15 4.08 12.06
N ASN A 92 -8.86 5.31 12.46
CA ASN A 92 -8.99 5.80 13.84
C ASN A 92 -10.34 6.50 14.14
N SER A 93 -11.24 6.57 13.15
CA SER A 93 -12.55 7.19 13.30
C SER A 93 -13.56 6.30 14.00
N ASP A 94 -14.64 6.92 14.48
CA ASP A 94 -15.76 6.24 15.14
C ASP A 94 -16.54 5.32 14.17
N PRO A 95 -16.51 3.98 14.37
CA PRO A 95 -17.14 3.03 13.47
C PRO A 95 -18.67 3.03 13.54
N SER A 96 -19.29 3.74 14.51
CA SER A 96 -20.75 3.92 14.53
C SER A 96 -21.27 4.79 13.36
N LYS A 97 -20.38 5.49 12.65
CA LYS A 97 -20.70 6.27 11.44
C LYS A 97 -20.59 5.36 10.23
N GLU A 98 -21.68 5.19 9.48
CA GLU A 98 -21.75 4.28 8.33
C GLU A 98 -20.65 4.53 7.29
N VAL A 99 -20.36 5.80 6.96
CA VAL A 99 -19.30 6.16 6.01
C VAL A 99 -17.91 5.67 6.49
N VAL A 100 -17.64 5.73 7.80
CA VAL A 100 -16.40 5.22 8.40
C VAL A 100 -16.35 3.70 8.30
N ALA A 101 -17.44 3.01 8.65
CA ALA A 101 -17.53 1.55 8.57
C ALA A 101 -17.36 1.02 7.14
N LEU A 102 -17.92 1.72 6.15
CA LEU A 102 -17.71 1.41 4.73
C LEU A 102 -16.24 1.61 4.32
N GLY A 103 -15.59 2.67 4.80
CA GLY A 103 -14.16 2.89 4.59
C GLY A 103 -13.28 1.80 5.21
N GLN A 104 -13.60 1.36 6.42
CA GLN A 104 -12.92 0.24 7.09
C GLN A 104 -13.11 -1.09 6.34
N THR A 105 -14.34 -1.34 5.86
CA THR A 105 -14.65 -2.50 5.02
C THR A 105 -13.85 -2.47 3.71
N TYR A 106 -13.73 -1.29 3.09
CA TYR A 106 -12.89 -1.11 1.92
C TYR A 106 -11.44 -1.52 2.20
N PHE A 107 -10.84 -1.10 3.32
CA PHE A 107 -9.48 -1.53 3.67
C PHE A 107 -9.37 -3.05 3.85
N ALA A 108 -10.32 -3.68 4.57
CA ALA A 108 -10.31 -5.14 4.74
C ALA A 108 -10.34 -5.88 3.39
N ILE A 109 -11.16 -5.41 2.45
CA ILE A 109 -11.26 -5.98 1.10
C ILE A 109 -9.98 -5.71 0.29
N GLN A 110 -9.48 -4.47 0.29
CA GLN A 110 -8.30 -4.12 -0.52
C GLN A 110 -7.05 -4.83 -0.03
N THR A 111 -6.82 -4.91 1.27
CA THR A 111 -5.69 -5.68 1.83
C THR A 111 -5.76 -7.13 1.36
N ARG A 112 -6.94 -7.77 1.43
CA ARG A 112 -7.10 -9.15 0.97
C ARG A 112 -6.89 -9.32 -0.54
N ARG A 113 -7.27 -8.31 -1.33
CA ARG A 113 -7.01 -8.31 -2.79
C ARG A 113 -5.52 -8.19 -3.08
N GLN A 114 -4.81 -7.32 -2.36
CA GLN A 114 -3.37 -7.13 -2.51
C GLN A 114 -2.60 -8.42 -2.14
N GLU A 115 -2.89 -9.01 -0.98
CA GLU A 115 -2.28 -10.28 -0.54
C GLU A 115 -2.42 -11.40 -1.60
N LYS A 116 -3.61 -11.54 -2.18
CA LYS A 116 -3.85 -12.54 -3.24
C LYS A 116 -3.09 -12.20 -4.52
N SER A 117 -3.00 -10.93 -4.88
CA SER A 117 -2.23 -10.48 -6.03
C SER A 117 -0.75 -10.79 -5.85
N ASP A 118 -0.19 -10.51 -4.68
CA ASP A 118 1.21 -10.78 -4.36
C ASP A 118 1.50 -12.28 -4.40
N GLN A 119 0.61 -13.11 -3.86
CA GLN A 119 0.70 -14.57 -3.95
C GLN A 119 0.73 -15.05 -5.42
N LEU A 120 -0.16 -14.52 -6.27
CA LEU A 120 -0.19 -14.86 -7.69
C LEU A 120 1.10 -14.44 -8.41
N ILE A 121 1.66 -13.29 -8.08
CA ILE A 121 2.93 -12.82 -8.64
C ILE A 121 4.06 -13.78 -8.25
N GLU A 122 4.13 -14.19 -6.98
CA GLU A 122 5.15 -15.14 -6.52
C GLU A 122 5.01 -16.52 -7.17
N ASP A 123 3.79 -17.04 -7.30
CA ASP A 123 3.55 -18.33 -7.94
C ASP A 123 3.92 -18.30 -9.43
N ASN A 124 3.60 -17.21 -10.13
CA ASN A 124 4.02 -17.02 -11.52
C ASN A 124 5.55 -16.93 -11.66
N LYS A 125 6.21 -16.18 -10.78
CA LYS A 125 7.70 -16.14 -10.73
C LYS A 125 8.25 -17.55 -10.53
N ARG A 126 7.72 -18.32 -9.57
CA ARG A 126 8.16 -19.69 -9.31
C ARG A 126 7.99 -20.60 -10.53
N LEU A 127 6.86 -20.51 -11.23
CA LEU A 127 6.63 -21.29 -12.46
C LEU A 127 7.59 -20.90 -13.58
N HIS A 128 7.83 -19.61 -13.76
CA HIS A 128 8.78 -19.10 -14.74
C HIS A 128 10.20 -19.62 -14.49
N LEU A 129 10.71 -19.45 -13.26
CA LEU A 129 12.03 -19.96 -12.87
C LEU A 129 12.14 -21.50 -13.06
N ARG A 130 11.08 -22.25 -12.74
CA ARG A 130 11.07 -23.71 -12.98
C ARG A 130 11.17 -24.04 -14.47
N SER A 131 10.52 -23.27 -15.32
CA SER A 131 10.60 -23.44 -16.77
C SER A 131 12.02 -23.15 -17.27
N GLU A 132 12.65 -22.08 -16.80
CA GLU A 132 14.03 -21.72 -17.15
C GLU A 132 15.02 -22.81 -16.70
N ILE A 133 14.93 -23.29 -15.46
CA ILE A 133 15.76 -24.37 -14.94
C ILE A 133 15.60 -25.64 -15.79
N LYS A 134 14.38 -25.98 -16.18
CA LYS A 134 14.12 -27.14 -17.04
C LYS A 134 14.86 -27.00 -18.38
N THR A 135 14.75 -25.85 -19.04
CA THR A 135 15.45 -25.57 -20.30
C THR A 135 16.96 -25.64 -20.13
N HIS A 136 17.51 -25.00 -19.09
CA HIS A 136 18.95 -25.03 -18.82
C HIS A 136 19.46 -26.43 -18.49
N ASN A 137 18.70 -27.24 -17.76
CA ASN A 137 19.07 -28.63 -17.49
C ASN A 137 19.09 -29.48 -18.76
N THR A 138 18.17 -29.26 -19.70
CA THR A 138 18.22 -29.91 -21.03
C THR A 138 19.49 -29.51 -21.78
N SER A 139 19.77 -28.21 -21.90
CA SER A 139 20.99 -27.73 -22.57
C SER A 139 22.28 -28.21 -21.89
N LEU A 140 22.28 -28.33 -20.55
CA LEU A 140 23.41 -28.88 -19.81
C LEU A 140 23.62 -30.37 -20.10
N ALA A 141 22.54 -31.15 -20.22
CA ALA A 141 22.62 -32.56 -20.57
C ALA A 141 23.16 -32.76 -22.00
N GLU A 142 22.67 -31.99 -22.97
CA GLU A 142 23.17 -31.98 -24.35
C GLU A 142 24.66 -31.62 -24.41
N ALA A 143 25.08 -30.59 -23.66
CA ALA A 143 26.48 -30.20 -23.58
C ALA A 143 27.37 -31.30 -22.95
N ALA A 144 26.86 -31.98 -21.91
CA ALA A 144 27.57 -33.09 -21.27
C ALA A 144 27.72 -34.29 -22.23
N GLU A 145 26.69 -34.59 -23.03
CA GLU A 145 26.74 -35.63 -24.06
C GLU A 145 27.82 -35.33 -25.10
N ASN A 146 27.78 -34.12 -25.66
CA ASN A 146 28.76 -33.66 -26.65
C ASN A 146 30.20 -33.65 -26.12
N ALA A 147 30.37 -33.45 -24.81
CA ALA A 147 31.67 -33.52 -24.13
C ALA A 147 32.13 -34.96 -23.80
N GLY A 148 31.33 -35.98 -24.12
CA GLY A 148 31.67 -37.39 -23.91
C GLY A 148 31.41 -37.90 -22.48
N VAL A 149 30.54 -37.25 -21.71
CA VAL A 149 30.17 -37.73 -20.37
C VAL A 149 29.40 -39.05 -20.48
N SER A 150 29.98 -40.13 -19.96
CA SER A 150 29.39 -41.48 -20.01
C SER A 150 28.62 -41.87 -18.74
N ASN A 151 28.98 -41.30 -17.59
CA ASN A 151 28.34 -41.59 -16.30
C ASN A 151 27.45 -40.43 -15.83
N TYR A 152 26.24 -40.37 -16.39
CA TYR A 152 25.25 -39.33 -16.08
C TYR A 152 24.82 -39.33 -14.60
N GLY A 153 24.73 -40.49 -13.95
CA GLY A 153 24.37 -40.57 -12.53
C GLY A 153 25.38 -39.85 -11.64
N LYS A 154 26.68 -40.00 -11.94
CA LYS A 154 27.75 -39.29 -11.22
C LYS A 154 27.75 -37.80 -11.55
N PHE A 155 27.60 -37.43 -12.83
CA PHE A 155 27.52 -36.03 -13.28
C PHE A 155 26.40 -35.25 -12.58
N GLN A 156 25.18 -35.79 -12.57
CA GLN A 156 24.03 -35.17 -11.92
C GLN A 156 24.23 -35.04 -10.40
N ASN A 157 24.81 -36.06 -9.75
CA ASN A 157 25.10 -36.01 -8.31
C ASN A 157 26.09 -34.87 -7.96
N TYR A 158 27.16 -34.68 -8.74
CA TYR A 158 28.06 -33.53 -8.54
C TYR A 158 27.38 -32.18 -8.81
N GLY A 159 26.48 -32.09 -9.81
CA GLY A 159 25.65 -30.91 -10.04
C GLY A 159 24.78 -30.56 -8.83
N TYR A 160 24.07 -31.54 -8.27
CA TYR A 160 23.29 -31.37 -7.04
C TYR A 160 24.15 -30.95 -5.85
N ARG A 161 25.33 -31.56 -5.68
CA ARG A 161 26.25 -31.16 -4.60
C ARG A 161 26.72 -29.71 -4.76
N GLY A 162 26.95 -29.24 -5.99
CA GLY A 162 27.29 -27.84 -6.25
C GLY A 162 26.17 -26.86 -5.87
N LEU A 163 24.93 -27.17 -6.25
CA LEU A 163 23.74 -26.37 -5.95
C LEU A 163 23.47 -26.19 -4.45
N TYR A 164 23.84 -27.17 -3.62
CA TYR A 164 23.61 -27.16 -2.17
C TYR A 164 24.89 -26.99 -1.34
N GLY A 165 25.93 -26.36 -1.88
CA GLY A 165 27.13 -26.01 -1.11
C GLY A 165 27.93 -27.21 -0.60
N GLY A 166 27.89 -28.34 -1.32
CA GLY A 166 28.65 -29.55 -1.03
C GLY A 166 27.92 -30.61 -0.19
N ALA A 167 26.71 -30.31 0.32
CA ALA A 167 25.90 -31.24 1.09
C ALA A 167 25.29 -32.32 0.17
N GLY A 168 25.83 -33.54 0.22
CA GLY A 168 25.18 -34.71 -0.37
C GLY A 168 24.18 -35.32 0.62
N ARG A 169 23.04 -35.84 0.12
CA ARG A 169 22.27 -36.83 0.90
C ARG A 169 23.19 -38.03 1.15
N LYS A 170 23.41 -38.37 2.42
CA LYS A 170 24.05 -39.63 2.83
C LYS A 170 23.23 -40.82 2.37
#